data_AF-A0A812Q6N9-F1
#
_entry.id   AF-A0A812Q6N9-F1
#
_cell.length_a   1.000
_cell.length_b   1.000
_cell.length_c   1.000
_cell.angle_alpha   90.00
_cell.angle_beta   90.00
_cell.angle_gamma   90.00
#
_symmetry.space_group_name_H-M   'P 1'
#
loop_
_entity.id
_entity.type
_entity.pdbx_description
1 polymer ?
#
loop_
_entity_poly.entity_id
_entity_poly.type
_entity_poly.pdbx_seq_one_letter_code
_entity_poly.pdbx_strand_id
1 'polypeptide(L)'
;MEPADRVAAGFFLWALYARARYSDAQAAGALFCDLSTTEDGVVGYLEAPVERSKTSFSLERKVRYLHMFAPIEGVGEMAWGVPWFEFYKVHGPPLGPGKPLLPCPLTGGGWQSAPLSVASATKWLKALLIIAGCDRSSVDLLGTHSLKVTPLSWCAKFGLCREIRATLGYHAKGRDGTELVYGRDNMAKPVREFQEVLLQIALDKFRPDATRSGFFVKSAREPEGEPLPPDEVLSDSSSEASDDAEDVDHEAAEGAADELGHQWEPDLGLREELAAVPLFRNRDSRFIHAAASEEGDKFKCGRSISTRYTRRDERSVTRSVMFVGRVVCVMANYSESLSVLNARLSAVGFSAEDIQKISPEVGNLRRLAFISSFTPGQTDEEPLMKVLKDILKRDLAIADKANWRAIFNEAFAIVTAEMKQRVEKADPESTVRPLSQPERSERYERQAKKLTGISLKGPLEPADALVDLAVASYEANELRYIPWERCVSKEAELAGERKRDVRFTVEESSGKALFGK
;
A
#
# COMPACT_ATOMS: atom_id res chain seq x y z
N MET A 1 29.01 -29.70 7.48
CA MET A 1 27.62 -29.40 7.09
C MET A 1 26.94 -30.69 6.71
N GLU A 2 25.77 -30.93 7.27
CA GLU A 2 24.90 -32.03 6.83
C GLU A 2 24.43 -31.78 5.38
N PRO A 3 24.03 -32.81 4.61
CA PRO A 3 23.48 -32.60 3.27
C PRO A 3 22.29 -31.61 3.26
N ALA A 4 21.46 -31.64 4.30
CA ALA A 4 20.34 -30.71 4.47
C ALA A 4 20.80 -29.25 4.61
N ASP A 5 21.94 -28.99 5.27
CA ASP A 5 22.49 -27.64 5.39
C ASP A 5 22.91 -27.09 4.04
N ARG A 6 23.51 -27.92 3.18
CA ARG A 6 23.91 -27.52 1.81
C ARG A 6 22.69 -27.24 0.92
N VAL A 7 21.63 -28.04 1.07
CA VAL A 7 20.34 -27.79 0.40
C VAL A 7 19.76 -26.44 0.85
N ALA A 8 19.69 -26.22 2.17
CA ALA A 8 19.17 -24.98 2.75
C ALA A 8 20.03 -23.76 2.37
N ALA A 9 21.36 -23.88 2.37
CA ALA A 9 22.27 -22.81 1.99
C ALA A 9 21.99 -22.31 0.56
N GLY A 10 21.88 -23.21 -0.41
CA GLY A 10 21.57 -22.76 -1.77
C GLY A 10 20.12 -22.34 -1.98
N PHE A 11 19.16 -22.81 -1.15
CA PHE A 11 17.82 -22.19 -1.11
C PHE A 11 17.90 -20.72 -0.67
N PHE A 12 18.73 -20.39 0.32
CA PHE A 12 18.92 -19.01 0.74
C PHE A 12 19.65 -18.17 -0.33
N LEU A 13 20.61 -18.75 -1.05
CA LEU A 13 21.21 -18.11 -2.23
C LEU A 13 20.21 -17.90 -3.35
N TRP A 14 19.30 -18.85 -3.59
CA TRP A 14 18.17 -18.68 -4.52
C TRP A 14 17.30 -17.50 -4.09
N ALA A 15 16.87 -17.44 -2.82
CA ALA A 15 16.06 -16.33 -2.34
C ALA A 15 16.79 -14.97 -2.47
N LEU A 16 18.10 -14.94 -2.22
CA LEU A 16 18.96 -13.77 -2.37
C LEU A 16 19.06 -13.35 -3.84
N TYR A 17 19.62 -14.21 -4.70
CA TYR A 17 19.92 -13.85 -6.08
C TYR A 17 18.68 -13.79 -6.98
N ALA A 18 17.56 -14.42 -6.61
CA ALA A 18 16.27 -14.21 -7.25
C ALA A 18 15.54 -12.96 -6.74
N ARG A 19 16.05 -12.27 -5.71
CA ARG A 19 15.37 -11.16 -4.98
C ARG A 19 13.95 -11.56 -4.52
N ALA A 20 13.78 -12.83 -4.17
CA ALA A 20 12.48 -13.41 -3.90
C ALA A 20 12.05 -13.14 -2.45
N ARG A 21 10.75 -12.91 -2.24
CA ARG A 21 10.18 -13.00 -0.89
C ARG A 21 10.26 -14.45 -0.44
N TYR A 22 10.41 -14.69 0.86
CA TYR A 22 10.53 -16.06 1.38
C TYR A 22 9.36 -16.97 0.96
N SER A 23 8.11 -16.46 1.00
CA SER A 23 6.94 -17.22 0.54
C SER A 23 6.98 -17.56 -0.95
N ASP A 24 7.48 -16.63 -1.78
CA ASP A 24 7.56 -16.83 -3.22
C ASP A 24 8.72 -17.80 -3.55
N ALA A 25 9.86 -17.68 -2.84
CA ALA A 25 10.97 -18.61 -2.94
C ALA A 25 10.56 -20.04 -2.54
N GLN A 26 9.71 -20.18 -1.51
CA GLN A 26 9.13 -21.48 -1.14
C GLN A 26 8.28 -22.06 -2.27
N ALA A 27 7.52 -21.22 -3.00
CA ALA A 27 6.69 -21.66 -4.11
C ALA A 27 7.47 -21.94 -5.42
N ALA A 28 8.80 -21.80 -5.43
CA ALA A 28 9.66 -22.08 -6.58
C ALA A 28 9.98 -23.58 -6.75
N GLY A 29 9.01 -24.47 -6.52
CA GLY A 29 9.21 -25.92 -6.58
C GLY A 29 9.51 -26.49 -7.97
N ALA A 30 9.17 -25.76 -9.04
CA ALA A 30 9.43 -26.14 -10.43
C ALA A 30 10.71 -25.47 -10.97
N LEU A 31 11.81 -25.60 -10.25
CA LEU A 31 13.11 -24.99 -10.58
C LEU A 31 13.82 -25.71 -11.74
N PHE A 32 14.41 -24.97 -12.67
CA PHE A 32 15.24 -25.48 -13.76
C PHE A 32 16.42 -24.57 -14.08
N CYS A 33 17.41 -25.08 -14.81
CA CYS A 33 18.55 -24.29 -15.31
C CYS A 33 18.36 -23.91 -16.78
N ASP A 34 18.67 -22.66 -17.12
CA ASP A 34 18.91 -22.20 -18.47
C ASP A 34 20.40 -21.85 -18.60
N LEU A 35 21.16 -22.67 -19.35
CA LEU A 35 22.62 -22.60 -19.42
C LEU A 35 23.10 -22.45 -20.87
N SER A 36 24.15 -21.66 -21.06
CA SER A 36 24.87 -21.53 -22.31
C SER A 36 26.38 -21.62 -22.07
N THR A 37 27.08 -22.33 -22.95
CA THR A 37 28.54 -22.44 -22.91
C THR A 37 29.14 -21.40 -23.83
N THR A 38 29.97 -20.52 -23.27
CA THR A 38 30.71 -19.49 -24.00
C THR A 38 32.21 -19.78 -23.91
N GLU A 39 33.03 -19.02 -24.66
CA GLU A 39 34.49 -19.14 -24.61
C GLU A 39 35.06 -18.84 -23.22
N ASP A 40 34.40 -17.95 -22.47
CA ASP A 40 34.80 -17.50 -21.13
C ASP A 40 34.24 -18.38 -20.00
N GLY A 41 33.44 -19.40 -20.33
CA GLY A 41 32.85 -20.33 -19.36
C GLY A 41 31.35 -20.54 -19.52
N VAL A 42 30.74 -21.15 -18.50
CA VAL A 42 29.30 -21.42 -18.47
C VAL A 42 28.57 -20.24 -17.88
N VAL A 43 27.66 -19.65 -18.64
CA VAL A 43 26.77 -18.57 -18.21
C VAL A 43 25.33 -19.07 -18.16
N GLY A 44 24.50 -18.48 -17.32
CA GLY A 44 23.09 -18.88 -17.26
C GLY A 44 22.34 -18.44 -16.02
N TYR A 45 21.14 -18.98 -15.90
CA TYR A 45 20.19 -18.64 -14.85
C TYR A 45 19.55 -19.90 -14.27
N LEU A 46 19.23 -19.83 -12.99
CA LEU A 46 18.19 -20.66 -12.40
C LEU A 46 16.85 -19.94 -12.59
N GLU A 47 15.85 -20.67 -13.05
CA GLU A 47 14.51 -20.15 -13.33
C GLU A 47 13.45 -20.98 -12.61
N ALA A 48 12.41 -20.30 -12.12
CA ALA A 48 11.22 -20.97 -11.59
C ALA A 48 9.95 -20.17 -11.92
N PRO A 49 8.90 -20.82 -12.47
CA PRO A 49 7.57 -20.25 -12.52
C PRO A 49 6.92 -20.40 -11.14
N VAL A 50 6.54 -19.27 -10.53
CA VAL A 50 5.95 -19.23 -9.19
C VAL A 50 4.46 -18.91 -9.28
N GLU A 51 3.62 -19.80 -8.76
CA GLU A 51 2.19 -19.58 -8.63
C GLU A 51 1.90 -18.66 -7.44
N ARG A 52 1.33 -17.47 -7.70
CA ARG A 52 0.87 -16.60 -6.60
C ARG A 52 -0.54 -17.00 -6.17
N SER A 53 -0.68 -17.52 -4.95
CA SER A 53 -1.98 -17.90 -4.37
C SER A 53 -2.61 -16.85 -3.43
N LYS A 54 -1.98 -15.68 -3.17
CA LYS A 54 -2.38 -14.82 -2.03
C LYS A 54 -3.00 -13.44 -2.31
N THR A 55 -3.03 -12.93 -3.55
CA THR A 55 -3.66 -11.61 -3.88
C THR A 55 -4.33 -11.53 -5.26
N SER A 56 -4.68 -12.67 -5.84
CA SER A 56 -5.16 -12.75 -7.22
C SER A 56 -6.69 -12.86 -7.27
N PHE A 57 -7.37 -11.70 -7.28
CA PHE A 57 -8.84 -11.64 -7.29
C PHE A 57 -9.45 -11.86 -8.70
N SER A 58 -8.67 -11.75 -9.78
CA SER A 58 -9.16 -11.95 -11.15
C SER A 58 -8.77 -13.32 -11.74
N LEU A 59 -9.63 -13.88 -12.58
CA LEU A 59 -9.43 -15.17 -13.24
C LEU A 59 -8.14 -15.18 -14.11
N GLU A 60 -7.86 -14.10 -14.83
CA GLU A 60 -6.66 -13.95 -15.67
C GLU A 60 -5.36 -14.00 -14.86
N ARG A 61 -5.37 -13.45 -13.65
CA ARG A 61 -4.20 -13.37 -12.78
C ARG A 61 -4.02 -14.67 -11.96
N LYS A 62 -4.99 -15.61 -11.98
CA LYS A 62 -4.83 -16.99 -11.49
C LYS A 62 -4.13 -17.90 -12.51
N VAL A 63 -4.04 -17.49 -13.77
CA VAL A 63 -3.43 -18.27 -14.87
C VAL A 63 -2.00 -17.79 -15.19
N ARG A 64 -1.53 -16.67 -14.63
CA ARG A 64 -0.18 -16.12 -14.89
C ARG A 64 0.81 -16.49 -13.79
N TYR A 65 1.87 -17.21 -14.16
CA TYR A 65 3.02 -17.49 -13.30
C TYR A 65 3.90 -16.26 -13.15
N LEU A 66 4.39 -16.00 -11.93
CA LEU A 66 5.49 -15.07 -11.71
C LEU A 66 6.80 -15.78 -12.05
N HIS A 67 7.43 -15.42 -13.16
CA HIS A 67 8.73 -15.98 -13.53
C HIS A 67 9.84 -15.33 -12.72
N MET A 68 10.56 -16.14 -11.93
CA MET A 68 11.70 -15.73 -11.13
C MET A 68 13.00 -16.22 -11.76
N PHE A 69 14.04 -15.39 -11.67
CA PHE A 69 15.34 -15.62 -12.28
C PHE A 69 16.43 -15.34 -11.27
N ALA A 70 17.38 -16.24 -11.10
CA ALA A 70 18.61 -16.01 -10.34
C ALA A 70 19.83 -16.30 -11.22
N PRO A 71 20.79 -15.37 -11.36
CA PRO A 71 22.06 -15.68 -11.99
C PRO A 71 22.75 -16.86 -11.28
N ILE A 72 23.39 -17.75 -12.05
CA ILE A 72 24.18 -18.86 -11.49
C ILE A 72 25.47 -18.38 -10.82
N GLU A 73 25.91 -17.18 -11.19
CA GLU A 73 27.03 -16.45 -10.60
C GLU A 73 26.55 -15.64 -9.39
N GLY A 74 27.46 -15.37 -8.47
CA GLY A 74 27.22 -14.55 -7.30
C GLY A 74 28.38 -13.60 -7.06
N VAL A 75 28.46 -13.04 -5.86
CA VAL A 75 29.60 -12.19 -5.46
C VAL A 75 30.87 -12.98 -5.12
N GLY A 76 30.77 -14.31 -5.04
CA GLY A 76 31.90 -15.19 -4.74
C GLY A 76 32.68 -15.58 -6.00
N GLU A 77 33.89 -16.10 -5.81
CA GLU A 77 34.79 -16.51 -6.90
C GLU A 77 34.27 -17.69 -7.73
N MET A 78 33.34 -18.48 -7.18
CA MET A 78 32.77 -19.66 -7.84
C MET A 78 31.28 -19.48 -8.08
N ALA A 79 30.81 -19.91 -9.25
CA ALA A 79 29.39 -20.01 -9.56
C ALA A 79 28.70 -20.99 -8.58
N TRP A 80 27.61 -20.54 -7.97
CA TRP A 80 26.90 -21.27 -6.92
C TRP A 80 25.74 -22.11 -7.48
N GLY A 81 25.08 -21.61 -8.54
CA GLY A 81 23.78 -22.11 -8.98
C GLY A 81 23.82 -23.52 -9.54
N VAL A 82 24.75 -23.80 -10.46
CA VAL A 82 24.88 -25.12 -11.10
C VAL A 82 25.31 -26.20 -10.09
N PRO A 83 26.39 -26.02 -9.29
CA PRO A 83 26.78 -27.02 -8.30
C PRO A 83 25.69 -27.29 -7.26
N TRP A 84 24.95 -26.25 -6.85
CA TRP A 84 23.84 -26.42 -5.92
C TRP A 84 22.67 -27.17 -6.55
N PHE A 85 22.27 -26.84 -7.79
CA PHE A 85 21.15 -27.51 -8.45
C PHE A 85 21.41 -29.01 -8.65
N GLU A 86 22.61 -29.39 -9.07
CA GLU A 86 23.00 -30.80 -9.19
C GLU A 86 23.04 -31.50 -7.81
N PHE A 87 23.54 -30.82 -6.78
CA PHE A 87 23.50 -31.35 -5.41
C PHE A 87 22.07 -31.53 -4.90
N TYR A 88 21.18 -30.57 -5.21
CA TYR A 88 19.78 -30.56 -4.82
C TYR A 88 19.01 -31.71 -5.48
N LYS A 89 19.26 -32.03 -6.75
CA LYS A 89 18.61 -33.19 -7.41
C LYS A 89 18.88 -34.52 -6.69
N VAL A 90 20.04 -34.65 -6.05
CA VAL A 90 20.47 -35.88 -5.39
C VAL A 90 20.02 -35.94 -3.93
N HIS A 91 20.08 -34.81 -3.21
CA HIS A 91 19.89 -34.78 -1.75
C HIS A 91 18.66 -33.96 -1.28
N GLY A 92 18.13 -33.12 -2.15
CA GLY A 92 16.96 -32.29 -1.90
C GLY A 92 15.64 -33.08 -2.03
N PRO A 93 14.52 -32.46 -1.64
CA PRO A 93 13.20 -33.04 -1.87
C PRO A 93 12.87 -33.05 -3.38
N PRO A 94 11.94 -33.91 -3.83
CA PRO A 94 11.52 -33.94 -5.22
C PRO A 94 10.93 -32.60 -5.67
N LEU A 95 11.51 -32.02 -6.73
CA LEU A 95 10.98 -30.84 -7.41
C LEU A 95 9.60 -31.13 -8.04
N GLY A 96 8.81 -30.08 -8.24
CA GLY A 96 7.54 -30.13 -8.94
C GLY A 96 6.62 -28.94 -8.64
N PRO A 97 5.63 -28.68 -9.52
CA PRO A 97 4.61 -27.64 -9.28
C PRO A 97 3.88 -27.87 -7.95
N GLY A 98 3.61 -26.78 -7.23
CA GLY A 98 2.87 -26.82 -5.95
C GLY A 98 3.64 -27.40 -4.75
N LYS A 99 4.90 -27.81 -4.93
CA LYS A 99 5.77 -28.30 -3.83
C LYS A 99 6.65 -27.18 -3.29
N PRO A 100 6.96 -27.19 -1.98
CA PRO A 100 7.90 -26.23 -1.41
C PRO A 100 9.34 -26.53 -1.88
N LEU A 101 10.10 -25.49 -2.19
CA LEU A 101 11.53 -25.63 -2.51
C LEU A 101 12.39 -25.89 -1.26
N LEU A 102 11.94 -25.52 -0.07
CA LEU A 102 12.61 -25.91 1.18
C LEU A 102 11.59 -26.38 2.23
N PRO A 103 11.20 -27.66 2.21
CA PRO A 103 10.40 -28.27 3.27
C PRO A 103 11.19 -28.46 4.56
N CYS A 104 10.47 -28.78 5.64
CA CYS A 104 11.09 -29.09 6.92
C CYS A 104 11.85 -30.43 6.86
N PRO A 105 13.13 -30.53 7.29
CA PRO A 105 13.85 -31.80 7.35
C PRO A 105 13.29 -32.69 8.47
N LEU A 106 13.39 -34.01 8.29
CA LEU A 106 12.99 -35.00 9.29
C LEU A 106 14.18 -35.47 10.13
N THR A 107 13.95 -35.72 11.42
CA THR A 107 14.93 -36.33 12.33
C THR A 107 15.18 -37.77 11.88
N GLY A 108 16.31 -38.03 11.23
CA GLY A 108 16.64 -39.32 10.61
C GLY A 108 16.84 -39.27 9.08
N GLY A 109 16.73 -38.08 8.48
CA GLY A 109 16.91 -37.86 7.05
C GLY A 109 15.59 -37.77 6.29
N GLY A 110 15.64 -37.17 5.10
CA GLY A 110 14.46 -36.90 4.28
C GLY A 110 13.74 -35.60 4.66
N TRP A 111 12.59 -35.37 4.01
CA TRP A 111 11.91 -34.09 3.97
C TRP A 111 10.41 -34.26 4.22
N GLN A 112 9.80 -33.33 4.96
CA GLN A 112 8.35 -33.25 5.11
C GLN A 112 7.67 -32.69 3.84
N SER A 113 6.35 -32.82 3.75
CA SER A 113 5.58 -32.18 2.66
C SER A 113 5.33 -30.68 2.90
N ALA A 114 5.41 -30.23 4.16
CA ALA A 114 5.11 -28.85 4.54
C ALA A 114 6.32 -27.92 4.32
N PRO A 115 6.10 -26.67 3.85
CA PRO A 115 7.16 -25.68 3.74
C PRO A 115 7.79 -25.39 5.10
N LEU A 116 9.10 -25.12 5.11
CA LEU A 116 9.78 -24.65 6.31
C LEU A 116 9.20 -23.29 6.74
N SER A 117 8.88 -23.15 8.04
CA SER A 117 8.35 -21.90 8.57
C SER A 117 9.39 -20.77 8.50
N VAL A 118 8.92 -19.52 8.44
CA VAL A 118 9.80 -18.34 8.41
C VAL A 118 10.72 -18.29 9.62
N ALA A 119 10.19 -18.55 10.82
CA ALA A 119 10.96 -18.55 12.06
C ALA A 119 12.08 -19.61 12.06
N SER A 120 11.77 -20.84 11.60
CA SER A 120 12.77 -21.91 11.50
C SER A 120 13.81 -21.61 10.42
N ALA A 121 13.40 -21.04 9.29
CA ALA A 121 14.31 -20.62 8.23
C ALA A 121 15.26 -19.50 8.67
N THR A 122 14.77 -18.50 9.40
CA THR A 122 15.61 -17.45 9.99
C THR A 122 16.65 -18.05 10.94
N LYS A 123 16.25 -18.98 11.82
CA LYS A 123 17.18 -19.68 12.72
C LYS A 123 18.24 -20.47 11.94
N TRP A 124 17.84 -21.18 10.89
CA TRP A 124 18.76 -21.97 10.07
C TRP A 124 19.72 -21.09 9.29
N LEU A 125 19.24 -20.00 8.67
CA LEU A 125 20.08 -19.01 8.00
C LEU A 125 21.16 -18.46 8.93
N LYS A 126 20.78 -18.02 10.13
CA LYS A 126 21.72 -17.52 11.14
C LYS A 126 22.75 -18.57 11.54
N ALA A 127 22.30 -19.81 11.77
CA ALA A 127 23.20 -20.91 12.11
C ALA A 127 24.22 -21.19 11.00
N LEU A 128 23.79 -21.21 9.73
CA LEU A 128 24.68 -21.41 8.58
C LEU A 128 25.72 -20.28 8.45
N LEU A 129 25.32 -19.03 8.66
CA LEU A 129 26.25 -17.89 8.62
C LEU A 129 27.27 -17.96 9.76
N ILE A 130 26.85 -18.33 10.97
CA ILE A 130 27.77 -18.54 12.10
C ILE A 130 28.75 -19.67 11.81
N ILE A 131 28.28 -20.78 11.23
CA ILE A 131 29.13 -21.91 10.80
C ILE A 131 30.13 -21.47 9.72
N ALA A 132 29.73 -20.55 8.84
CA ALA A 132 30.58 -19.96 7.82
C ALA A 132 31.58 -18.92 8.37
N GLY A 133 31.55 -18.62 9.67
CA GLY A 133 32.51 -17.74 10.34
C GLY A 133 32.01 -16.31 10.58
N CYS A 134 30.74 -16.00 10.33
CA CYS A 134 30.17 -14.69 10.66
C CYS A 134 30.02 -14.52 12.18
N ASP A 135 30.28 -13.31 12.67
CA ASP A 135 30.10 -13.01 14.10
C ASP A 135 28.62 -13.04 14.50
N ARG A 136 28.33 -13.55 15.70
CA ARG A 136 26.95 -13.72 16.18
C ARG A 136 26.17 -12.39 16.25
N SER A 137 26.82 -11.31 16.67
CA SER A 137 26.19 -10.00 16.76
C SER A 137 25.79 -9.44 15.39
N SER A 138 26.56 -9.78 14.35
CA SER A 138 26.29 -9.35 12.97
C SER A 138 25.08 -10.06 12.34
N VAL A 139 24.76 -11.27 12.79
CA VAL A 139 23.67 -12.08 12.23
C VAL A 139 22.36 -11.96 13.00
N ASP A 140 22.37 -11.40 14.22
CA ASP A 140 21.20 -11.35 15.09
C ASP A 140 20.03 -10.52 14.49
N LEU A 141 20.35 -9.51 13.68
CA LEU A 141 19.35 -8.69 12.99
C LEU A 141 18.88 -9.28 11.65
N LEU A 142 19.49 -10.38 11.18
CA LEU A 142 19.15 -10.98 9.90
C LEU A 142 17.87 -11.79 9.99
N GLY A 143 17.01 -11.63 8.99
CA GLY A 143 15.82 -12.45 8.77
C GLY A 143 15.75 -12.95 7.33
N THR A 144 14.78 -13.81 7.03
CA THR A 144 14.57 -14.26 5.64
C THR A 144 14.28 -13.10 4.67
N HIS A 145 13.65 -12.02 5.14
CA HIS A 145 13.41 -10.82 4.33
C HIS A 145 14.70 -10.06 3.98
N SER A 146 15.76 -10.18 4.79
CA SER A 146 17.07 -9.59 4.49
C SER A 146 17.63 -10.09 3.15
N LEU A 147 17.34 -11.34 2.78
CA LEU A 147 17.76 -11.91 1.48
C LEU A 147 17.15 -11.16 0.29
N LYS A 148 15.93 -10.63 0.40
CA LYS A 148 15.36 -9.78 -0.66
C LYS A 148 15.92 -8.36 -0.62
N VAL A 149 16.07 -7.80 0.57
CA VAL A 149 16.42 -6.38 0.75
C VAL A 149 17.88 -6.10 0.37
N THR A 150 18.80 -6.99 0.73
CA THR A 150 20.24 -6.84 0.45
C THR A 150 20.56 -6.55 -1.02
N PRO A 151 20.17 -7.39 -2.00
CA PRO A 151 20.46 -7.15 -3.41
C PRO A 151 19.77 -5.90 -3.97
N LEU A 152 18.56 -5.59 -3.51
CA LEU A 152 17.86 -4.35 -3.91
C LEU A 152 18.55 -3.09 -3.33
N SER A 153 19.11 -3.21 -2.12
CA SER A 153 19.96 -2.17 -1.52
C SER A 153 21.25 -1.99 -2.30
N TRP A 154 21.91 -3.08 -2.72
CA TRP A 154 23.09 -3.01 -3.60
C TRP A 154 22.78 -2.28 -4.90
N CYS A 155 21.67 -2.63 -5.57
CA CYS A 155 21.22 -1.95 -6.79
C CYS A 155 20.99 -0.45 -6.57
N ALA A 156 20.37 -0.07 -5.44
CA ALA A 156 20.11 1.33 -5.12
C ALA A 156 21.41 2.11 -4.86
N LYS A 157 22.34 1.53 -4.09
CA LYS A 157 23.65 2.11 -3.79
C LYS A 157 24.53 2.22 -5.04
N PHE A 158 24.40 1.29 -5.99
CA PHE A 158 25.09 1.32 -7.27
C PHE A 158 24.55 2.42 -8.21
N GLY A 159 23.29 2.83 -8.03
CA GLY A 159 22.67 3.90 -8.82
C GLY A 159 21.67 3.42 -9.89
N LEU A 160 21.20 2.16 -9.83
CA LEU A 160 20.17 1.70 -10.76
C LEU A 160 18.87 2.48 -10.58
N CYS A 161 18.23 2.85 -11.69
CA CYS A 161 17.01 3.65 -11.66
C CYS A 161 15.85 2.92 -10.95
N ARG A 162 14.87 3.69 -10.47
CA ARG A 162 13.77 3.16 -9.67
C ARG A 162 12.94 2.13 -10.43
N GLU A 163 12.75 2.33 -11.73
CA GLU A 163 12.02 1.45 -12.63
C GLU A 163 12.62 0.05 -12.65
N ILE A 164 13.95 -0.04 -12.77
CA ILE A 164 14.68 -1.30 -12.83
C ILE A 164 14.67 -2.00 -11.48
N ARG A 165 14.89 -1.25 -10.39
CA ARG A 165 14.81 -1.78 -9.02
C ARG A 165 13.41 -2.28 -8.67
N ALA A 166 12.36 -1.56 -9.09
CA ALA A 166 10.97 -1.98 -8.89
C ALA A 166 10.68 -3.29 -9.64
N THR A 167 11.15 -3.38 -10.89
CA THR A 167 11.03 -4.59 -11.72
C THR A 167 11.78 -5.77 -11.11
N LEU A 168 13.04 -5.59 -10.67
CA LEU A 168 13.85 -6.59 -9.96
C LEU A 168 13.21 -7.07 -8.65
N GLY A 169 12.47 -6.18 -7.97
CA GLY A 169 11.70 -6.49 -6.76
C GLY A 169 10.34 -7.13 -7.02
N TYR A 170 9.98 -7.39 -8.28
CA TYR A 170 8.70 -7.92 -8.75
C TYR A 170 7.49 -7.04 -8.38
N HIS A 171 7.67 -5.73 -8.45
CA HIS A 171 6.60 -4.73 -8.30
C HIS A 171 6.08 -4.32 -9.68
N ALA A 172 4.75 -4.37 -9.88
CA ALA A 172 4.10 -3.82 -11.06
C ALA A 172 3.56 -2.42 -10.74
N LYS A 173 3.88 -1.40 -11.57
CA LYS A 173 3.22 -0.08 -11.49
C LYS A 173 1.78 -0.23 -11.97
N GLY A 174 0.82 0.38 -11.25
CA GLY A 174 -0.62 0.26 -11.54
C GLY A 174 -1.10 0.92 -12.84
N ARG A 175 -0.26 1.75 -13.50
CA ARG A 175 -0.63 2.51 -14.70
C ARG A 175 -0.32 1.79 -16.02
N ASP A 176 0.70 0.93 -16.05
CA ASP A 176 1.15 0.19 -17.25
C ASP A 176 0.71 -1.29 -17.27
N GLY A 177 -0.21 -1.67 -16.39
CA GLY A 177 -0.71 -3.03 -16.30
C GLY A 177 0.29 -4.01 -15.68
N THR A 178 -0.24 -5.09 -15.11
CA THR A 178 0.59 -6.15 -14.51
C THR A 178 1.41 -6.96 -15.52
N GLU A 179 1.27 -6.67 -16.82
CA GLU A 179 1.89 -7.39 -17.94
C GLU A 179 3.42 -7.38 -17.88
N LEU A 180 4.01 -6.28 -17.40
CA LEU A 180 5.46 -6.09 -17.27
C LEU A 180 6.15 -7.14 -16.37
N VAL A 181 5.50 -7.61 -15.31
CA VAL A 181 6.13 -8.56 -14.36
C VAL A 181 5.86 -10.03 -14.75
N TYR A 182 4.85 -10.27 -15.60
CA TYR A 182 4.43 -11.63 -16.00
C TYR A 182 5.02 -12.10 -17.34
N GLY A 183 5.60 -11.20 -18.15
CA GLY A 183 6.36 -11.60 -19.33
C GLY A 183 7.73 -12.17 -18.93
N ARG A 184 8.02 -13.42 -19.31
CA ARG A 184 9.31 -14.10 -19.01
C ARG A 184 10.50 -13.22 -19.39
N ASP A 185 10.47 -12.64 -20.59
CA ASP A 185 11.60 -11.87 -21.14
C ASP A 185 11.68 -10.43 -20.63
N ASN A 186 10.66 -9.92 -19.94
CA ASN A 186 10.68 -8.56 -19.39
C ASN A 186 11.71 -8.42 -18.25
N MET A 187 12.10 -9.53 -17.61
CA MET A 187 13.15 -9.56 -16.60
C MET A 187 14.56 -9.58 -17.20
N ALA A 188 14.73 -9.79 -18.52
CA ALA A 188 16.04 -9.97 -19.12
C ALA A 188 16.96 -8.76 -18.94
N LYS A 189 16.50 -7.54 -19.26
CA LYS A 189 17.29 -6.31 -19.06
C LYS A 189 17.58 -6.05 -17.57
N PRO A 190 16.58 -6.01 -16.67
CA PRO A 190 16.81 -5.79 -15.25
C PRO A 190 17.80 -6.79 -14.64
N VAL A 191 17.70 -8.07 -14.98
CA VAL A 191 18.59 -9.12 -14.46
C VAL A 191 20.03 -8.94 -14.98
N ARG A 192 20.23 -8.56 -16.25
CA ARG A 192 21.57 -8.23 -16.76
C ARG A 192 22.21 -7.06 -16.02
N GLU A 193 21.44 -6.01 -15.74
CA GLU A 193 21.96 -4.88 -14.93
C GLU A 193 22.26 -5.31 -13.49
N PHE A 194 21.47 -6.21 -12.91
CA PHE A 194 21.79 -6.79 -11.61
C PHE A 194 23.07 -7.63 -11.62
N GLN A 195 23.33 -8.41 -12.68
CA GLN A 195 24.59 -9.14 -12.83
C GLN A 195 25.80 -8.21 -12.89
N GLU A 196 25.67 -7.07 -13.56
CA GLU A 196 26.74 -6.06 -13.57
C GLU A 196 27.03 -5.56 -12.14
N VAL A 197 25.99 -5.30 -11.33
CA VAL A 197 26.18 -4.96 -9.92
C VAL A 197 26.93 -6.06 -9.18
N LEU A 198 26.55 -7.33 -9.37
CA LEU A 198 27.24 -8.47 -8.73
C LEU A 198 28.71 -8.58 -9.17
N LEU A 199 29.00 -8.37 -10.45
CA LEU A 199 30.35 -8.39 -11.01
C LEU A 199 31.21 -7.27 -10.41
N GLN A 200 30.68 -6.05 -10.31
CA GLN A 200 31.42 -4.93 -9.72
C GLN A 200 31.71 -5.15 -8.23
N ILE A 201 30.83 -5.86 -7.51
CA ILE A 201 31.09 -6.31 -6.12
C ILE A 201 32.18 -7.37 -6.11
N ALA A 202 32.08 -8.40 -6.96
CA ALA A 202 33.05 -9.49 -7.04
C ALA A 202 34.46 -9.00 -7.41
N LEU A 203 34.54 -7.98 -8.27
CA LEU A 203 35.80 -7.32 -8.67
C LEU A 203 36.30 -6.28 -7.65
N ASP A 204 35.61 -6.12 -6.51
CA ASP A 204 35.93 -5.15 -5.45
C ASP A 204 35.97 -3.67 -5.93
N LYS A 205 35.34 -3.39 -7.08
CA LYS A 205 35.20 -2.03 -7.64
C LYS A 205 34.04 -1.28 -7.00
N PHE A 206 33.01 -2.01 -6.56
CA PHE A 206 31.85 -1.50 -5.85
C PHE A 206 31.72 -2.17 -4.47
N ARG A 207 31.81 -1.39 -3.40
CA ARG A 207 31.76 -1.83 -2.00
C ARG A 207 30.46 -1.34 -1.33
N PRO A 208 29.35 -2.10 -1.41
CA PRO A 208 28.06 -1.62 -0.92
C PRO A 208 27.99 -1.44 0.60
N ASP A 209 28.89 -2.07 1.35
CA ASP A 209 28.93 -1.98 2.81
C ASP A 209 29.91 -0.89 3.32
N ALA A 210 30.61 -0.21 2.40
CA ALA A 210 31.39 0.98 2.74
C ALA A 210 30.49 2.18 3.07
N THR A 211 31.09 3.25 3.58
CA THR A 211 30.39 4.54 3.72
C THR A 211 30.00 5.08 2.33
N ARG A 212 29.04 6.01 2.28
CA ARG A 212 28.53 6.56 1.00
C ARG A 212 29.63 7.08 0.07
N SER A 213 30.68 7.69 0.62
CA SER A 213 31.84 8.19 -0.13
C SER A 213 32.82 7.09 -0.58
N GLY A 214 32.69 5.88 -0.04
CA GLY A 214 33.57 4.74 -0.29
C GLY A 214 32.93 3.63 -1.14
N PHE A 215 31.73 3.84 -1.69
CA PHE A 215 31.05 2.85 -2.53
C PHE A 215 31.88 2.47 -3.76
N PHE A 216 32.53 3.44 -4.40
CA PHE A 216 33.30 3.19 -5.61
C PHE A 216 34.78 3.46 -5.34
N VAL A 217 35.62 2.49 -5.68
CA VAL A 217 37.07 2.66 -5.60
C VAL A 217 37.50 3.62 -6.71
N LYS A 218 37.94 4.83 -6.34
CA LYS A 218 38.53 5.77 -7.29
C LYS A 218 39.84 5.18 -7.79
N SER A 219 39.90 4.77 -9.06
CA SER A 219 41.17 4.43 -9.69
C SER A 219 42.04 5.69 -9.72
N ALA A 220 43.30 5.58 -9.31
CA ALA A 220 44.23 6.72 -9.25
C ALA A 220 44.72 7.19 -10.64
N ARG A 221 43.97 6.93 -11.72
CA ARG A 221 44.38 7.25 -13.10
C ARG A 221 43.17 7.23 -14.03
N GLU A 222 42.50 8.36 -14.16
CA GLU A 222 41.89 8.76 -15.43
C GLU A 222 42.29 10.23 -15.70
N PRO A 223 42.71 10.57 -16.93
CA PRO A 223 43.07 11.94 -17.28
C PRO A 223 41.82 12.82 -17.27
N GLU A 224 41.96 14.06 -16.81
CA GLU A 224 40.92 15.08 -16.74
C GLU A 224 40.16 15.20 -18.07
N GLY A 225 38.96 14.62 -18.12
CA GLY A 225 37.98 14.80 -19.18
C GLY A 225 37.01 15.93 -18.82
N GLU A 226 36.67 16.73 -19.83
CA GLU A 226 35.94 18.00 -19.77
C GLU A 226 34.70 18.05 -18.85
N PRO A 227 34.41 19.22 -18.24
CA PRO A 227 33.28 19.38 -17.34
C PRO A 227 31.94 19.32 -18.08
N LEU A 228 31.11 18.35 -17.72
CA LEU A 228 29.70 18.30 -18.12
C LEU A 228 28.89 19.38 -17.39
N PRO A 229 27.85 19.95 -18.02
CA PRO A 229 27.03 21.01 -17.44
C PRO A 229 26.21 20.50 -16.24
N PRO A 230 25.82 21.40 -15.31
CA PRO A 230 25.17 21.04 -14.06
C PRO A 230 23.69 20.74 -14.30
N ASP A 231 23.35 19.47 -14.54
CA ASP A 231 21.96 19.01 -14.45
C ASP A 231 21.60 18.66 -13.01
N GLU A 232 20.65 19.45 -12.52
CA GLU A 232 19.72 19.29 -11.41
C GLU A 232 19.93 18.09 -10.47
N VAL A 233 20.45 18.40 -9.29
CA VAL A 233 20.33 17.59 -8.07
C VAL A 233 18.85 17.47 -7.65
N LEU A 234 18.16 16.45 -8.16
CA LEU A 234 16.91 15.96 -7.56
C LEU A 234 17.23 14.85 -6.55
N SER A 235 17.50 15.31 -5.33
CA SER A 235 17.53 14.49 -4.13
C SER A 235 16.09 14.26 -3.65
N ASP A 236 15.45 13.20 -4.14
CA ASP A 236 14.27 12.61 -3.47
C ASP A 236 14.66 11.28 -2.81
N SER A 237 15.24 11.42 -1.61
CA SER A 237 15.35 10.34 -0.65
C SER A 237 13.98 10.13 0.00
N SER A 238 13.12 9.33 -0.64
CA SER A 238 11.84 8.90 -0.08
C SER A 238 11.95 7.45 0.41
N SER A 239 12.19 7.29 1.72
CA SER A 239 12.16 6.00 2.41
C SER A 239 10.73 5.66 2.84
N GLU A 240 10.00 4.94 2.00
CA GLU A 240 8.75 4.27 2.37
C GLU A 240 9.10 2.86 2.84
N ALA A 241 9.27 2.69 4.15
CA ALA A 241 9.35 1.39 4.80
C ALA A 241 7.92 0.81 4.87
N SER A 242 7.64 -0.21 4.04
CA SER A 242 6.41 -0.98 4.10
C SER A 242 6.52 -2.02 5.19
N ASP A 243 5.90 -1.76 6.34
CA ASP A 243 5.55 -2.78 7.34
C ASP A 243 4.59 -3.80 6.71
N ASP A 244 5.00 -5.06 6.65
CA ASP A 244 4.10 -6.20 6.47
C ASP A 244 4.23 -7.07 7.72
N ALA A 245 3.18 -7.01 8.56
CA ALA A 245 3.08 -7.62 9.87
C ALA A 245 3.43 -9.13 9.87
N GLU A 246 4.40 -9.49 10.71
CA GLU A 246 4.62 -10.87 11.12
C GLU A 246 3.48 -11.30 12.07
N ASP A 247 3.07 -12.57 12.00
CA ASP A 247 2.09 -13.18 12.90
C ASP A 247 2.73 -13.22 14.32
N VAL A 248 2.50 -12.17 15.11
CA VAL A 248 3.07 -12.02 16.45
C VAL A 248 2.38 -13.01 17.38
N ASP A 249 3.15 -13.82 18.10
CA ASP A 249 2.65 -14.66 19.17
C ASP A 249 2.15 -13.78 20.32
N HIS A 250 0.83 -13.74 20.48
CA HIS A 250 0.13 -12.83 21.39
C HIS A 250 -0.27 -13.48 22.71
N GLU A 251 -0.03 -14.78 22.91
CA GLU A 251 -0.50 -15.51 24.10
C GLU A 251 0.06 -14.92 25.39
N ALA A 252 1.34 -14.54 25.39
CA ALA A 252 2.01 -13.92 26.54
C ALA A 252 1.45 -12.52 26.88
N ALA A 253 1.08 -11.74 25.87
CA ALA A 253 0.50 -10.40 26.06
C ALA A 253 -0.98 -10.49 26.49
N GLU A 254 -1.70 -11.52 26.07
CA GLU A 254 -3.09 -11.79 26.48
C GLU A 254 -3.17 -12.21 27.95
N GLY A 255 -2.28 -13.10 28.42
CA GLY A 255 -2.20 -13.46 29.84
C GLY A 255 -1.97 -12.26 30.75
N ALA A 256 -1.07 -11.35 30.36
CA ALA A 256 -0.80 -10.13 31.12
C ALA A 256 -1.97 -9.12 31.11
N ALA A 257 -2.72 -9.02 30.01
CA ALA A 257 -3.88 -8.12 29.91
C ALA A 257 -5.09 -8.64 30.71
N ASP A 258 -5.25 -9.96 30.80
CA ASP A 258 -6.32 -10.58 31.59
C ASP A 258 -6.09 -10.40 33.10
N GLU A 259 -4.84 -10.44 33.56
CA GLU A 259 -4.47 -10.18 34.97
C GLU A 259 -4.73 -8.72 35.41
N LEU A 260 -4.69 -7.76 34.49
CA LEU A 260 -4.68 -6.32 34.81
C LEU A 260 -6.01 -5.57 34.53
N GLY A 261 -6.94 -6.14 33.74
CA GLY A 261 -8.16 -5.43 33.32
C GLY A 261 -9.40 -5.62 34.21
N HIS A 262 -10.36 -4.68 34.17
CA HIS A 262 -11.72 -4.81 34.72
C HIS A 262 -12.74 -5.31 33.67
N GLN A 263 -13.77 -6.05 34.12
CA GLN A 263 -14.66 -6.82 33.25
C GLN A 263 -15.55 -5.87 32.45
N TRP A 264 -15.42 -5.88 31.13
CA TRP A 264 -16.26 -5.09 30.25
C TRP A 264 -17.60 -5.80 30.09
N GLU A 265 -18.70 -5.08 30.34
CA GLU A 265 -20.06 -5.59 30.18
C GLU A 265 -20.71 -4.96 28.93
N PRO A 266 -21.28 -5.76 28.02
CA PRO A 266 -22.06 -5.23 26.90
C PRO A 266 -23.38 -4.61 27.37
N ASP A 267 -23.91 -3.65 26.60
CA ASP A 267 -25.23 -3.06 26.84
C ASP A 267 -26.33 -4.15 26.91
N LEU A 268 -27.38 -3.88 27.72
CA LEU A 268 -28.54 -4.76 27.91
C LEU A 268 -29.12 -5.24 26.55
N GLY A 269 -29.21 -6.56 26.37
CA GLY A 269 -29.75 -7.20 25.14
C GLY A 269 -28.70 -7.72 24.15
N LEU A 270 -27.51 -7.10 24.09
CA LEU A 270 -26.48 -7.48 23.10
C LEU A 270 -25.88 -8.86 23.39
N ARG A 271 -25.86 -9.28 24.66
CA ARG A 271 -25.36 -10.59 25.08
C ARG A 271 -26.26 -11.73 24.60
N GLU A 272 -27.58 -11.56 24.64
CA GLU A 272 -28.52 -12.55 24.12
C GLU A 272 -28.44 -12.66 22.59
N GLU A 273 -28.27 -11.54 21.88
CA GLU A 273 -28.12 -11.54 20.42
C GLU A 273 -26.81 -12.18 19.94
N LEU A 274 -25.70 -11.96 20.67
CA LEU A 274 -24.40 -12.55 20.34
C LEU A 274 -24.31 -14.03 20.74
N ALA A 275 -25.07 -14.46 21.76
CA ALA A 275 -25.15 -15.87 22.13
C ALA A 275 -25.92 -16.72 21.11
N ALA A 276 -26.78 -16.08 20.31
CA ALA A 276 -27.59 -16.74 19.28
C ALA A 276 -26.86 -16.95 17.94
N VAL A 277 -25.62 -16.45 17.78
CA VAL A 277 -24.93 -16.38 16.48
C VAL A 277 -23.46 -16.81 16.59
N PRO A 278 -22.92 -17.57 15.61
CA PRO A 278 -21.51 -17.93 15.60
C PRO A 278 -20.58 -16.70 15.58
N LEU A 279 -19.56 -16.71 16.46
CA LEU A 279 -18.54 -15.66 16.56
C LEU A 279 -17.22 -16.13 15.95
N PHE A 280 -16.54 -15.22 15.29
CA PHE A 280 -15.27 -15.47 14.61
C PHE A 280 -14.26 -14.38 14.94
N ARG A 281 -13.03 -14.75 15.29
CA ARG A 281 -11.95 -13.82 15.60
C ARG A 281 -11.00 -13.72 14.42
N ASN A 282 -10.69 -12.51 13.98
CA ASN A 282 -9.64 -12.29 12.99
C ASN A 282 -8.26 -12.58 13.60
N ARG A 283 -7.43 -13.38 12.93
CA ARG A 283 -6.11 -13.81 13.43
C ARG A 283 -5.15 -12.64 13.59
N ASP A 284 -5.14 -11.72 12.64
CA ASP A 284 -4.16 -10.63 12.59
C ASP A 284 -4.60 -9.43 13.45
N SER A 285 -5.84 -8.98 13.26
CA SER A 285 -6.37 -7.76 13.91
C SER A 285 -7.08 -8.01 15.24
N ARG A 286 -7.27 -9.28 15.61
CA ARG A 286 -7.93 -9.73 16.85
C ARG A 286 -9.39 -9.31 17.03
N PHE A 287 -10.00 -8.64 16.04
CA PHE A 287 -11.41 -8.26 16.06
C PHE A 287 -12.34 -9.46 16.02
N ILE A 288 -13.40 -9.41 16.83
CA ILE A 288 -14.46 -10.42 16.86
C ILE A 288 -15.61 -9.97 15.95
N HIS A 289 -16.04 -10.88 15.08
CA HIS A 289 -17.10 -10.68 14.11
C HIS A 289 -18.22 -11.71 14.34
N ALA A 290 -19.47 -11.24 14.37
CA ALA A 290 -20.64 -12.12 14.41
C ALA A 290 -21.09 -12.49 12.99
N ALA A 291 -21.42 -13.75 12.75
CA ALA A 291 -21.97 -14.22 11.48
C ALA A 291 -23.33 -13.56 11.15
N ALA A 292 -23.62 -13.31 9.87
CA ALA A 292 -24.88 -12.69 9.46
C ALA A 292 -26.05 -13.70 9.38
N SER A 293 -25.76 -14.99 9.16
CA SER A 293 -26.73 -16.09 9.11
C SER A 293 -26.03 -17.42 9.42
N GLU A 294 -26.79 -18.48 9.72
CA GLU A 294 -26.27 -19.85 9.93
C GLU A 294 -25.62 -20.43 8.66
N GLU A 295 -25.96 -19.91 7.47
CA GLU A 295 -25.45 -20.34 6.16
C GLU A 295 -24.04 -19.83 5.84
N GLY A 296 -23.47 -18.92 6.65
CA GLY A 296 -22.01 -18.87 6.85
C GLY A 296 -21.12 -18.14 5.84
N ASP A 297 -21.63 -17.30 4.93
CA ASP A 297 -20.77 -16.64 3.93
C ASP A 297 -20.27 -15.24 4.32
N LYS A 298 -20.97 -14.54 5.24
CA LYS A 298 -20.66 -13.14 5.61
C LYS A 298 -20.90 -12.86 7.10
N PHE A 299 -20.16 -11.89 7.62
CA PHE A 299 -20.35 -11.30 8.95
C PHE A 299 -21.40 -10.18 8.91
N LYS A 300 -22.02 -9.87 10.06
CA LYS A 300 -22.96 -8.73 10.20
C LYS A 300 -22.34 -7.38 9.81
N CYS A 301 -21.01 -7.25 9.81
CA CYS A 301 -20.29 -6.07 9.31
C CYS A 301 -20.08 -6.04 7.79
N GLY A 302 -20.62 -7.01 7.03
CA GLY A 302 -20.54 -7.09 5.57
C GLY A 302 -19.27 -7.76 5.02
N ARG A 303 -18.30 -8.10 5.89
CA ARG A 303 -17.08 -8.83 5.50
C ARG A 303 -17.37 -10.31 5.27
N SER A 304 -16.77 -10.91 4.26
CA SER A 304 -16.87 -12.35 4.02
C SER A 304 -16.09 -13.16 5.06
N ILE A 305 -16.63 -14.31 5.45
CA ILE A 305 -15.92 -15.27 6.30
C ILE A 305 -14.79 -15.88 5.45
N SER A 306 -13.57 -15.89 5.99
CA SER A 306 -12.38 -16.41 5.29
C SER A 306 -11.47 -17.14 6.26
N THR A 307 -10.41 -17.78 5.75
CA THR A 307 -9.43 -18.53 6.57
C THR A 307 -8.64 -17.68 7.56
N ARG A 308 -8.72 -16.34 7.46
CA ARG A 308 -8.15 -15.39 8.44
C ARG A 308 -8.97 -15.28 9.72
N TYR A 309 -10.12 -15.95 9.78
CA TYR A 309 -10.99 -15.90 10.94
C TYR A 309 -11.11 -17.29 11.57
N THR A 310 -10.88 -17.38 12.88
CA THR A 310 -11.06 -18.61 13.65
C THR A 310 -12.40 -18.58 14.36
N ARG A 311 -13.18 -19.66 14.20
CA ARG A 311 -14.45 -19.84 14.91
C ARG A 311 -14.14 -20.00 16.40
N ARG A 312 -14.85 -19.27 17.26
CA ARG A 312 -14.80 -19.43 18.72
C ARG A 312 -15.99 -20.27 19.16
N ASP A 313 -15.73 -21.42 19.76
CA ASP A 313 -16.77 -22.31 20.30
C ASP A 313 -17.11 -21.99 21.78
N GLU A 314 -16.26 -21.20 22.45
CA GLU A 314 -16.46 -20.84 23.85
C GLU A 314 -17.36 -19.61 24.02
N ARG A 315 -18.38 -19.77 24.87
CA ARG A 315 -19.36 -18.76 25.26
C ARG A 315 -18.81 -17.71 26.25
N SER A 316 -17.50 -17.70 26.50
CA SER A 316 -16.82 -16.64 27.24
C SER A 316 -16.47 -15.50 26.28
N VAL A 317 -17.38 -14.53 26.17
CA VAL A 317 -17.06 -13.24 25.55
C VAL A 317 -16.15 -12.47 26.51
N THR A 318 -14.88 -12.85 26.59
CA THR A 318 -13.85 -12.09 27.32
C THR A 318 -13.17 -11.10 26.38
N ARG A 319 -13.43 -9.81 26.69
CA ARG A 319 -12.58 -8.64 26.46
C ARG A 319 -11.74 -8.58 25.17
N SER A 320 -12.39 -8.58 24.01
CA SER A 320 -11.75 -8.04 22.79
C SER A 320 -12.72 -7.09 22.12
N VAL A 321 -12.28 -5.83 21.96
CA VAL A 321 -13.04 -4.69 21.45
C VAL A 321 -13.79 -5.08 20.18
N MET A 322 -15.12 -5.21 20.30
CA MET A 322 -16.00 -5.40 19.14
C MET A 322 -16.21 -4.05 18.47
N PHE A 323 -15.48 -3.79 17.38
CA PHE A 323 -15.85 -2.72 16.45
C PHE A 323 -16.68 -3.33 15.33
N VAL A 324 -18.01 -3.19 15.41
CA VAL A 324 -18.90 -3.46 14.28
C VAL A 324 -18.72 -2.30 13.28
N GLY A 325 -17.70 -2.42 12.45
CA GLY A 325 -17.45 -1.49 11.35
C GLY A 325 -18.55 -1.63 10.31
N ARG A 326 -19.61 -0.84 10.42
CA ARG A 326 -20.53 -0.55 9.32
C ARG A 326 -19.75 0.30 8.31
N VAL A 327 -19.08 -0.35 7.36
CA VAL A 327 -18.47 0.35 6.21
C VAL A 327 -19.60 0.77 5.28
N VAL A 328 -20.15 1.95 5.54
CA VAL A 328 -20.87 2.74 4.55
C VAL A 328 -20.31 4.14 4.63
N CYS A 329 -19.15 4.34 4.02
CA CYS A 329 -18.70 5.67 3.67
C CYS A 329 -18.07 5.60 2.28
N VAL A 330 -18.93 5.62 1.26
CA VAL A 330 -18.52 6.07 -0.07
C VAL A 330 -18.11 7.53 0.11
N MET A 331 -16.83 7.86 -0.09
CA MET A 331 -16.44 9.26 -0.14
C MET A 331 -17.02 9.85 -1.41
N ALA A 332 -17.87 10.85 -1.26
CA ALA A 332 -18.44 11.61 -2.35
C ALA A 332 -17.54 12.83 -2.63
N ASN A 333 -17.19 13.05 -3.90
CA ASN A 333 -16.60 14.32 -4.36
C ASN A 333 -17.56 15.49 -4.09
N TYR A 334 -17.07 16.73 -4.17
CA TYR A 334 -17.90 17.95 -4.01
C TYR A 334 -19.21 17.91 -4.82
N SER A 335 -19.16 17.45 -6.08
CA SER A 335 -20.33 17.34 -6.95
C SER A 335 -21.25 16.16 -6.59
N GLU A 336 -20.76 15.20 -5.80
CA GLU A 336 -21.46 13.99 -5.40
C GLU A 336 -22.02 14.07 -3.97
N SER A 337 -21.68 15.13 -3.22
CA SER A 337 -22.09 15.36 -1.84
C SER A 337 -23.51 15.94 -1.72
N LEU A 338 -24.33 15.32 -0.87
CA LEU A 338 -25.71 15.77 -0.57
C LEU A 338 -25.71 17.04 0.30
N SER A 339 -24.79 17.17 1.24
CA SER A 339 -24.70 18.36 2.10
C SER A 339 -24.32 19.61 1.31
N VAL A 340 -23.44 19.45 0.31
CA VAL A 340 -23.11 20.52 -0.64
C VAL A 340 -24.35 20.95 -1.42
N LEU A 341 -25.13 20.00 -1.96
CA LEU A 341 -26.40 20.32 -2.63
C LEU A 341 -27.35 21.11 -1.71
N ASN A 342 -27.53 20.67 -0.46
CA ASN A 342 -28.43 21.33 0.49
C ASN A 342 -27.97 22.77 0.82
N ALA A 343 -26.66 22.95 1.03
CA ALA A 343 -26.08 24.27 1.30
C ALA A 343 -26.27 25.22 0.11
N ARG A 344 -26.09 24.74 -1.13
CA ARG A 344 -26.28 25.56 -2.33
C ARG A 344 -27.76 25.86 -2.60
N LEU A 345 -28.67 24.91 -2.37
CA LEU A 345 -30.12 25.15 -2.48
C LEU A 345 -30.58 26.23 -1.47
N SER A 346 -30.05 26.20 -0.25
CA SER A 346 -30.32 27.24 0.75
C SER A 346 -29.74 28.60 0.33
N ALA A 347 -28.51 28.63 -0.19
CA ALA A 347 -27.85 29.87 -0.64
C ALA A 347 -28.57 30.55 -1.81
N VAL A 348 -29.21 29.77 -2.70
CA VAL A 348 -29.97 30.28 -3.84
C VAL A 348 -31.40 30.69 -3.45
N GLY A 349 -31.84 30.39 -2.22
CA GLY A 349 -33.09 30.92 -1.64
C GLY A 349 -34.27 29.94 -1.61
N PHE A 350 -34.04 28.63 -1.67
CA PHE A 350 -35.10 27.65 -1.39
C PHE A 350 -35.43 27.57 0.10
N SER A 351 -36.71 27.39 0.41
CA SER A 351 -37.19 27.17 1.78
C SER A 351 -36.73 25.81 2.32
N ALA A 352 -36.63 25.66 3.64
CA ALA A 352 -36.26 24.38 4.26
C ALA A 352 -37.23 23.24 3.89
N GLU A 353 -38.52 23.55 3.71
CA GLU A 353 -39.53 22.58 3.27
C GLU A 353 -39.33 22.13 1.83
N ASP A 354 -38.98 23.05 0.92
CA ASP A 354 -38.69 22.71 -0.48
C ASP A 354 -37.39 21.92 -0.58
N ILE A 355 -36.35 22.26 0.21
CA ILE A 355 -35.09 21.50 0.26
C ILE A 355 -35.36 20.06 0.68
N GLN A 356 -36.17 19.81 1.71
CA GLN A 356 -36.52 18.45 2.15
C GLN A 356 -37.18 17.61 1.05
N LYS A 357 -37.90 18.24 0.10
CA LYS A 357 -38.51 17.55 -1.06
C LYS A 357 -37.52 17.35 -2.20
N ILE A 358 -36.64 18.31 -2.46
CA ILE A 358 -35.68 18.30 -3.58
C ILE A 358 -34.51 17.35 -3.31
N SER A 359 -33.95 17.39 -2.09
CA SER A 359 -32.76 16.63 -1.69
C SER A 359 -32.84 15.11 -1.96
N PRO A 360 -33.92 14.38 -1.61
CA PRO A 360 -33.99 12.93 -1.85
C PRO A 360 -34.11 12.56 -3.34
N GLU A 361 -34.81 13.38 -4.13
CA GLU A 361 -35.05 13.11 -5.56
C GLU A 361 -33.79 13.39 -6.39
N VAL A 362 -33.13 14.52 -6.13
CA VAL A 362 -31.93 14.96 -6.86
C VAL A 362 -30.68 14.27 -6.36
N GLY A 363 -30.51 14.12 -5.05
CA GLY A 363 -29.36 13.47 -4.41
C GLY A 363 -28.08 14.31 -4.37
N ASN A 364 -27.57 14.79 -5.50
CA ASN A 364 -26.33 15.58 -5.55
C ASN A 364 -26.23 16.50 -6.77
N LEU A 365 -25.23 17.39 -6.80
CA LEU A 365 -25.02 18.35 -7.90
C LEU A 365 -24.73 17.65 -9.24
N ARG A 366 -24.06 16.49 -9.22
CA ARG A 366 -23.76 15.70 -10.42
C ARG A 366 -25.03 15.17 -11.09
N ARG A 367 -25.98 14.67 -10.30
CA ARG A 367 -27.30 14.28 -10.79
C ARG A 367 -28.13 15.49 -11.22
N LEU A 368 -28.03 16.61 -10.50
CA LEU A 368 -28.71 17.85 -10.87
C LEU A 368 -28.29 18.37 -12.25
N ALA A 369 -26.98 18.35 -12.55
CA ALA A 369 -26.42 18.81 -13.82
C ALA A 369 -26.99 18.06 -15.05
N PHE A 370 -27.45 16.82 -14.87
CA PHE A 370 -28.00 15.97 -15.94
C PHE A 370 -29.43 15.51 -15.65
N ILE A 371 -30.17 16.25 -14.83
CA ILE A 371 -31.50 15.84 -14.37
C ILE A 371 -32.58 15.93 -15.46
N SER A 372 -32.34 16.72 -16.50
CA SER A 372 -33.26 16.94 -17.61
C SER A 372 -32.52 16.98 -18.94
N SER A 373 -33.25 16.92 -20.05
CA SER A 373 -32.71 17.06 -21.40
C SER A 373 -32.26 18.50 -21.73
N PHE A 374 -32.57 19.47 -20.85
CA PHE A 374 -32.16 20.85 -21.03
C PHE A 374 -30.65 21.00 -20.80
N THR A 375 -29.99 21.75 -21.68
CA THR A 375 -28.59 22.13 -21.54
C THR A 375 -28.47 23.67 -21.49
N PRO A 376 -27.55 24.23 -20.68
CA PRO A 376 -27.36 25.67 -20.62
C PRO A 376 -27.10 26.27 -22.02
N GLY A 377 -27.89 27.29 -22.39
CA GLY A 377 -27.83 27.93 -23.70
C GLY A 377 -28.93 27.51 -24.69
N GLN A 378 -29.74 26.49 -24.37
CA GLN A 378 -30.96 26.20 -25.12
C GLN A 378 -32.07 27.20 -24.81
N THR A 379 -32.93 27.49 -25.79
CA THR A 379 -34.05 28.44 -25.64
C THR A 379 -35.24 27.83 -24.89
N ASP A 380 -35.40 26.51 -24.95
CA ASP A 380 -36.52 25.79 -24.34
C ASP A 380 -36.16 25.22 -22.97
N GLU A 381 -36.57 25.92 -21.91
CA GLU A 381 -36.36 25.52 -20.52
C GLU A 381 -37.52 24.68 -19.93
N GLU A 382 -38.57 24.41 -20.73
CA GLU A 382 -39.75 23.67 -20.28
C GLU A 382 -39.40 22.29 -19.66
N PRO A 383 -38.46 21.50 -20.22
CA PRO A 383 -38.07 20.22 -19.64
C PRO A 383 -37.47 20.33 -18.23
N LEU A 384 -36.70 21.39 -17.97
CA LEU A 384 -36.07 21.61 -16.65
C LEU A 384 -37.10 22.03 -15.61
N MET A 385 -38.06 22.87 -16.00
CA MET A 385 -39.13 23.35 -15.11
C MET A 385 -40.14 22.24 -14.79
N LYS A 386 -40.40 21.34 -15.74
CA LYS A 386 -41.27 20.18 -15.53
C LYS A 386 -40.75 19.29 -14.39
N VAL A 387 -39.44 19.03 -14.36
CA VAL A 387 -38.80 18.25 -13.29
C VAL A 387 -39.03 18.88 -11.92
N LEU A 388 -38.84 20.20 -11.77
CA LEU A 388 -39.08 20.87 -10.49
C LEU A 388 -40.56 20.82 -10.09
N LYS A 389 -41.47 20.97 -11.06
CA LYS A 389 -42.92 20.90 -10.83
C LYS A 389 -43.32 19.51 -10.31
N ASP A 390 -42.75 18.46 -10.89
CA ASP A 390 -43.01 17.08 -10.50
C ASP A 390 -42.47 16.78 -9.08
N ILE A 391 -41.31 17.34 -8.71
CA ILE A 391 -40.71 17.19 -7.37
C ILE A 391 -41.52 17.95 -6.32
N LEU A 392 -41.83 19.23 -6.55
CA LEU A 392 -42.50 20.07 -5.54
C LEU A 392 -44.01 19.82 -5.46
N LYS A 393 -44.60 19.19 -6.49
CA LYS A 393 -46.04 18.88 -6.61
C LYS A 393 -46.94 20.09 -6.38
N ARG A 394 -46.45 21.28 -6.76
CA ARG A 394 -47.15 22.58 -6.71
C ARG A 394 -46.81 23.40 -7.94
N ASP A 395 -47.61 24.41 -8.22
CA ASP A 395 -47.24 25.38 -9.25
C ASP A 395 -46.02 26.20 -8.82
N LEU A 396 -45.14 26.45 -9.80
CA LEU A 396 -43.85 27.08 -9.60
C LEU A 396 -44.00 28.60 -9.65
N ALA A 397 -43.63 29.28 -8.56
CA ALA A 397 -43.55 30.73 -8.52
C ALA A 397 -42.38 31.23 -9.39
N ILE A 398 -42.40 32.52 -9.73
CA ILE A 398 -41.33 33.16 -10.50
C ILE A 398 -39.98 33.01 -9.79
N ALA A 399 -39.96 33.12 -8.46
CA ALA A 399 -38.78 32.92 -7.63
C ALA A 399 -38.25 31.48 -7.71
N ASP A 400 -39.13 30.46 -7.63
CA ASP A 400 -38.73 29.05 -7.72
C ASP A 400 -38.03 28.77 -9.06
N LYS A 401 -38.57 29.30 -10.16
CA LYS A 401 -38.00 29.15 -11.49
C LYS A 401 -36.63 29.84 -11.61
N ALA A 402 -36.47 31.03 -11.03
CA ALA A 402 -35.19 31.75 -11.04
C ALA A 402 -34.12 31.02 -10.21
N ASN A 403 -34.49 30.59 -9.01
CA ASN A 403 -33.62 29.86 -8.09
C ASN A 403 -33.18 28.52 -8.71
N TRP A 404 -34.10 27.80 -9.35
CA TRP A 404 -33.79 26.53 -10.01
C TRP A 404 -32.81 26.67 -11.18
N ARG A 405 -32.92 27.74 -11.99
CA ARG A 405 -31.95 28.02 -13.06
C ARG A 405 -30.57 28.32 -12.49
N ALA A 406 -30.50 29.12 -11.43
CA ALA A 406 -29.23 29.50 -10.83
C ALA A 406 -28.47 28.26 -10.32
N ILE A 407 -29.14 27.39 -9.55
CA ILE A 407 -28.50 26.17 -9.03
C ILE A 407 -28.19 25.16 -10.15
N PHE A 408 -29.04 25.03 -11.17
CA PHE A 408 -28.80 24.13 -12.30
C PHE A 408 -27.57 24.55 -13.12
N ASN A 409 -27.49 25.83 -13.50
CA ASN A 409 -26.35 26.35 -14.27
C ASN A 409 -25.04 26.23 -13.48
N GLU A 410 -25.09 26.46 -12.18
CA GLU A 410 -23.96 26.28 -11.30
C GLU A 410 -23.52 24.81 -11.22
N ALA A 411 -24.46 23.89 -10.97
CA ALA A 411 -24.20 22.46 -10.94
C ALA A 411 -23.60 21.96 -12.27
N PHE A 412 -24.16 22.40 -13.39
CA PHE A 412 -23.67 22.09 -14.72
C PHE A 412 -22.24 22.59 -14.93
N ALA A 413 -21.95 23.85 -14.61
CA ALA A 413 -20.60 24.41 -14.75
C ALA A 413 -19.56 23.66 -13.92
N ILE A 414 -19.89 23.31 -12.66
CA ILE A 414 -18.98 22.57 -11.76
C ILE A 414 -18.70 21.17 -12.31
N VAL A 415 -19.74 20.46 -12.77
CA VAL A 415 -19.61 19.09 -13.26
C VAL A 415 -18.89 19.06 -14.61
N THR A 416 -19.16 20.00 -15.51
CA THR A 416 -18.43 20.11 -16.78
C THR A 416 -16.96 20.46 -16.57
N ALA A 417 -16.64 21.37 -15.64
CA ALA A 417 -15.25 21.68 -15.30
C ALA A 417 -14.53 20.47 -14.68
N GLU A 418 -15.20 19.72 -13.81
CA GLU A 418 -14.65 18.49 -13.22
C GLU A 418 -14.43 17.41 -14.29
N MET A 419 -15.40 17.21 -15.20
CA MET A 419 -15.26 16.29 -16.33
C MET A 419 -14.10 16.67 -17.24
N LYS A 420 -13.95 17.96 -17.55
CA LYS A 420 -12.84 18.49 -18.36
C LYS A 420 -11.49 18.25 -17.69
N GLN A 421 -11.37 18.56 -16.39
CA GLN A 421 -10.15 18.30 -15.62
C GLN A 421 -9.80 16.81 -15.55
N ARG A 422 -10.79 15.92 -15.47
CA ARG A 422 -10.55 14.46 -15.50
C ARG A 422 -10.01 13.97 -16.84
N VAL A 423 -10.39 14.63 -17.94
CA VAL A 423 -9.91 14.31 -19.29
C VAL A 423 -8.54 14.94 -19.58
N GLU A 424 -8.30 16.16 -19.08
CA GLU A 424 -7.09 16.95 -19.37
C GLU A 424 -5.89 16.65 -18.44
N LYS A 425 -6.08 16.04 -17.26
CA LYS A 425 -4.97 15.75 -16.34
C LYS A 425 -4.08 14.60 -16.83
N ALA A 426 -3.04 14.97 -17.58
CA ALA A 426 -1.86 14.15 -17.85
C ALA A 426 -0.72 14.35 -16.82
N ASP A 427 -0.80 15.35 -15.92
CA ASP A 427 0.27 15.68 -14.96
C ASP A 427 0.00 15.19 -13.52
N PRO A 428 0.98 14.58 -12.82
CA PRO A 428 0.80 13.92 -11.52
C PRO A 428 0.99 14.84 -10.29
N GLU A 429 1.17 16.15 -10.43
CA GLU A 429 1.18 17.06 -9.26
C GLU A 429 -0.25 17.37 -8.82
N SER A 430 -0.78 16.52 -7.93
CA SER A 430 -2.09 16.71 -7.34
C SER A 430 -2.07 17.93 -6.39
N THR A 431 -2.60 19.07 -6.83
CA THR A 431 -3.07 20.10 -5.93
C THR A 431 -4.16 19.49 -5.03
N VAL A 432 -3.92 19.42 -3.72
CA VAL A 432 -4.91 19.03 -2.72
C VAL A 432 -6.13 19.94 -2.88
N ARG A 433 -7.29 19.38 -3.26
CA ARG A 433 -8.52 20.17 -3.29
C ARG A 433 -9.01 20.29 -1.84
N PRO A 434 -9.06 21.49 -1.25
CA PRO A 434 -9.54 21.65 0.11
C PRO A 434 -11.03 21.26 0.18
N LEU A 435 -11.42 20.55 1.23
CA LEU A 435 -12.83 20.26 1.50
C LEU A 435 -13.63 21.58 1.62
N SER A 436 -14.92 21.53 1.30
CA SER A 436 -15.78 22.67 1.61
C SER A 436 -16.14 22.69 3.11
N GLN A 437 -16.40 23.87 3.67
CA GLN A 437 -16.82 24.01 5.07
C GLN A 437 -18.05 23.13 5.43
N PRO A 438 -19.10 23.05 4.59
CA PRO A 438 -20.23 22.14 4.83
C PRO A 438 -19.84 20.66 4.93
N GLU A 439 -18.95 20.18 4.04
CA GLU A 439 -18.46 18.80 4.07
C GLU A 439 -17.62 18.54 5.33
N ARG A 440 -16.81 19.51 5.76
CA ARG A 440 -16.04 19.40 7.01
C ARG A 440 -16.97 19.25 8.22
N SER A 441 -17.99 20.10 8.33
CA SER A 441 -18.94 20.03 9.45
C SER A 441 -19.69 18.70 9.51
N GLU A 442 -20.17 18.18 8.38
CA GLU A 442 -20.88 16.89 8.35
C GLU A 442 -19.94 15.73 8.75
N ARG A 443 -18.71 15.73 8.22
CA ARG A 443 -17.71 14.70 8.54
C ARG A 443 -17.33 14.73 10.01
N TYR A 444 -17.16 15.92 10.56
CA TYR A 444 -16.86 16.12 11.97
C TYR A 444 -17.99 15.62 12.87
N GLU A 445 -19.24 15.99 12.59
CA GLU A 445 -20.40 15.50 13.35
C GLU A 445 -20.53 13.98 13.31
N ARG A 446 -20.32 13.39 12.14
CA ARG A 446 -20.36 11.93 11.97
C ARG A 446 -19.26 11.24 12.76
N GLN A 447 -18.05 11.81 12.81
CA GLN A 447 -16.95 11.25 13.60
C GLN A 447 -17.12 11.46 15.10
N ALA A 448 -17.63 12.61 15.52
CA ALA A 448 -17.97 12.87 16.92
C ALA A 448 -19.05 11.90 17.43
N LYS A 449 -20.04 11.55 16.59
CA LYS A 449 -21.04 10.52 16.92
C LYS A 449 -20.47 9.10 16.96
N LYS A 450 -19.44 8.81 16.16
CA LYS A 450 -18.81 7.49 16.06
C LYS A 450 -17.83 7.21 17.20
N LEU A 451 -17.09 8.22 17.63
CA LEU A 451 -16.06 8.12 18.68
C LEU A 451 -16.67 8.38 20.06
N THR A 452 -17.48 7.43 20.54
CA THR A 452 -18.02 7.49 21.90
C THR A 452 -16.89 7.29 22.93
N GLY A 453 -16.76 8.21 23.89
CA GLY A 453 -15.71 8.19 24.93
C GLY A 453 -14.48 9.05 24.66
N ILE A 454 -14.35 9.64 23.46
CA ILE A 454 -13.28 10.60 23.13
C ILE A 454 -13.93 11.91 22.70
N SER A 455 -13.64 13.01 23.42
CA SER A 455 -14.11 14.34 23.04
C SER A 455 -13.22 14.93 21.95
N LEU A 456 -13.69 14.97 20.69
CA LEU A 456 -13.02 15.63 19.56
C LEU A 456 -13.07 17.18 19.65
N LYS A 457 -12.76 17.78 20.80
CA LYS A 457 -12.79 19.24 20.98
C LYS A 457 -11.42 19.76 21.37
N GLY A 458 -11.13 20.98 20.93
CA GLY A 458 -9.93 21.72 21.30
C GLY A 458 -8.64 21.04 20.83
N PRO A 459 -7.73 20.60 21.72
CA PRO A 459 -6.45 20.02 21.32
C PRO A 459 -6.59 18.67 20.59
N LEU A 460 -7.75 18.02 20.68
CA LEU A 460 -8.07 16.76 20.00
C LEU A 460 -8.86 16.96 18.70
N GLU A 461 -9.23 18.20 18.37
CA GLU A 461 -9.82 18.53 17.08
C GLU A 461 -8.70 18.67 16.03
N PRO A 462 -8.70 17.87 14.95
CA PRO A 462 -7.66 17.95 13.92
C PRO A 462 -7.80 19.27 13.13
N ALA A 463 -6.67 19.83 12.71
CA ALA A 463 -6.62 21.00 11.83
C ALA A 463 -7.28 20.75 10.46
N ASP A 464 -7.86 21.78 9.87
CA ASP A 464 -8.51 21.72 8.56
C ASP A 464 -7.50 21.30 7.47
N ALA A 465 -6.27 21.80 7.53
CA ALA A 465 -5.17 21.40 6.63
C ALA A 465 -4.78 19.91 6.76
N LEU A 466 -4.83 19.35 7.97
CA LEU A 466 -4.54 17.93 8.20
C LEU A 466 -5.65 17.05 7.60
N VAL A 467 -6.91 17.47 7.75
CA VAL A 467 -8.06 16.77 7.16
C VAL A 467 -7.96 16.80 5.63
N ASP A 468 -7.57 17.92 5.03
CA ASP A 468 -7.41 18.04 3.58
C ASP A 468 -6.30 17.12 3.02
N LEU A 469 -5.18 16.97 3.73
CA LEU A 469 -4.11 16.04 3.35
C LEU A 469 -4.57 14.57 3.39
N ALA A 470 -5.33 14.20 4.43
CA ALA A 470 -5.90 12.86 4.54
C ALA A 470 -6.93 12.59 3.44
N VAL A 471 -7.75 13.59 3.09
CA VAL A 471 -8.72 13.48 2.00
C VAL A 471 -8.04 13.38 0.64
N ALA A 472 -7.01 14.18 0.38
CA ALA A 472 -6.26 14.06 -0.87
C ALA A 472 -5.62 12.68 -1.04
N SER A 473 -5.09 12.10 0.04
CA SER A 473 -4.55 10.74 0.01
C SER A 473 -5.65 9.72 -0.31
N TYR A 474 -6.82 9.89 0.29
CA TYR A 474 -7.98 9.05 -0.01
C TYR A 474 -8.46 9.20 -1.46
N GLU A 475 -8.63 10.43 -1.96
CA GLU A 475 -9.12 10.71 -3.31
C GLU A 475 -8.13 10.29 -4.41
N ALA A 476 -6.82 10.43 -4.15
CA ALA A 476 -5.77 9.92 -5.02
C ALA A 476 -5.68 8.39 -5.00
N ASN A 477 -6.38 7.72 -4.08
CA ASN A 477 -6.27 6.28 -3.81
C ASN A 477 -4.79 5.87 -3.63
N GLU A 478 -4.02 6.74 -2.98
CA GLU A 478 -2.59 6.62 -2.74
C GLU A 478 -2.34 6.87 -1.26
N LEU A 479 -1.66 5.95 -0.59
CA LEU A 479 -1.23 6.18 0.79
C LEU A 479 -0.04 7.16 0.76
N ARG A 480 -0.21 8.35 1.31
CA ARG A 480 0.85 9.33 1.47
C ARG A 480 1.21 9.48 2.93
N TYR A 481 2.51 9.44 3.23
CA TYR A 481 2.99 9.77 4.56
C TYR A 481 2.66 11.24 4.88
N ILE A 482 2.03 11.47 6.04
CA ILE A 482 1.80 12.81 6.59
C ILE A 482 2.84 13.02 7.70
N PRO A 483 3.80 13.95 7.52
CA PRO A 483 4.80 14.24 8.53
C PRO A 483 4.17 14.70 9.85
N TRP A 484 4.81 14.33 10.97
CA TRP A 484 4.32 14.65 12.31
C TRP A 484 4.16 16.16 12.54
N GLU A 485 5.01 17.00 11.93
CA GLU A 485 4.88 18.47 12.01
C GLU A 485 3.59 19.02 11.37
N ARG A 486 2.94 18.25 10.48
CA ARG A 486 1.67 18.63 9.86
C ARG A 486 0.44 18.10 10.61
N CYS A 487 0.65 17.24 11.61
CA CYS A 487 -0.41 16.67 12.44
C CYS A 487 -0.78 17.61 13.59
N VAL A 488 -1.22 18.84 13.26
CA VAL A 488 -1.55 19.87 14.24
C VAL A 488 -3.05 19.86 14.60
N SER A 489 -3.37 20.37 15.80
CA SER A 489 -4.75 20.60 16.21
C SER A 489 -5.32 21.87 15.57
N LYS A 490 -6.64 21.96 15.48
CA LYS A 490 -7.33 23.15 14.96
C LYS A 490 -7.02 24.40 15.78
N GLU A 491 -6.90 24.26 17.11
CA GLU A 491 -6.46 25.36 17.98
C GLU A 491 -5.04 25.81 17.64
N ALA A 492 -4.14 24.88 17.32
CA ALA A 492 -2.77 25.20 16.92
C ALA A 492 -2.68 25.81 15.52
N GLU A 493 -3.56 25.40 14.59
CA GLU A 493 -3.71 26.01 13.26
C GLU A 493 -4.18 27.47 13.38
N LEU A 494 -5.21 27.73 14.20
CA LEU A 494 -5.72 29.08 14.48
C LEU A 494 -4.71 29.94 15.25
N ALA A 495 -3.88 29.34 16.12
CA ALA A 495 -2.81 30.05 16.83
C ALA A 495 -1.55 30.27 15.95
N GLY A 496 -1.33 29.42 14.96
CA GLY A 496 -0.18 29.38 14.05
C GLY A 496 -0.13 30.50 13.03
N GLU A 497 -1.26 31.16 12.75
CA GLU A 497 -1.34 32.33 11.86
C GLU A 497 -0.51 33.56 12.34
N ARG A 498 0.12 33.50 13.52
CA ARG A 498 0.94 34.61 14.07
C ARG A 498 2.44 34.55 13.79
N LYS A 499 2.98 33.51 13.15
CA LYS A 499 4.40 33.55 12.72
C LYS A 499 4.49 34.14 11.32
N ARG A 500 4.85 35.43 11.27
CA ARG A 500 5.28 36.10 10.04
C ARG A 500 6.41 35.28 9.42
N ASP A 501 6.24 34.88 8.18
CA ASP A 501 7.34 34.37 7.36
C ASP A 501 8.39 35.47 7.21
N VAL A 502 9.51 35.32 7.92
CA VAL A 502 10.70 36.14 7.69
C VAL A 502 11.36 35.59 6.43
N ARG A 503 10.96 36.12 5.27
CA ARG A 503 11.57 35.80 3.99
C ARG A 503 12.86 36.61 3.85
N PHE A 504 13.99 35.91 3.70
CA PHE A 504 15.27 36.53 3.38
C PHE A 504 15.37 36.69 1.87
N THR A 505 15.55 37.92 1.40
CA THR A 505 15.93 38.20 0.01
C THR A 505 17.34 38.77 0.01
N VAL A 506 18.21 38.13 -0.79
CA VAL A 506 19.57 38.58 -1.02
C VAL A 506 19.58 39.30 -2.36
N GLU A 507 19.97 40.57 -2.34
CA GLU A 507 20.06 41.38 -3.55
C GLU A 507 21.38 41.05 -4.29
N GLU A 508 21.27 40.49 -5.49
CA GLU A 508 22.40 39.93 -6.27
C GLU A 508 23.51 40.95 -6.58
N SER A 509 23.21 42.25 -6.57
CA SER A 509 24.17 43.31 -6.90
C SER A 509 25.00 43.79 -5.72
N SER A 510 24.55 43.59 -4.47
CA SER A 510 25.16 44.22 -3.29
C SER A 510 25.50 43.24 -2.15
N GLY A 511 25.02 41.99 -2.21
CA GLY A 511 25.30 40.96 -1.20
C GLY A 511 24.74 41.28 0.20
N LYS A 512 23.94 42.34 0.35
CA LYS A 512 23.31 42.70 1.62
C LYS A 512 21.98 41.95 1.79
N ALA A 513 21.84 41.31 2.95
CA ALA A 513 20.56 40.75 3.38
C ALA A 513 19.63 41.88 3.85
N LEU A 514 18.46 42.01 3.22
CA LEU A 514 17.43 42.97 3.63
C LEU A 514 16.36 42.25 4.46
N PHE A 515 15.98 42.87 5.57
CA PHE A 515 14.92 42.39 6.45
C PHE A 515 13.56 42.95 5.99
N GLY A 516 12.70 42.10 5.44
CA GLY A 516 11.28 42.40 5.26
C GLY A 516 10.54 42.22 6.60
N LYS A 517 9.69 43.18 6.97
CA LYS A 517 8.92 43.20 8.23
C LYS A 517 7.59 42.45 8.16
#